data_AF-F3AHS6-F1
#
_entry.id   AF-F3AHS6-F1
#
_cell.length_a   1.000
_cell.length_b   1.000
_cell.length_c   1.000
_cell.angle_alpha   90.00
_cell.angle_beta   90.00
_cell.angle_gamma   90.00
#
_symmetry.space_group_name_H-M   'P 1'
#
loop_
_entity.id
_entity.type
_entity.pdbx_description
1 polymer ?
#
loop_
_entity_poly.entity_id
_entity_poly.type
_entity_poly.pdbx_seq_one_letter_code
_entity_poly.pdbx_strand_id
1 'polypeptide(L)'
;YVRYADDCMIFCKSRKSAERTLKNIIPFIEGKLFLKVNRKKTEVAHISKVKYLGYTFYRYKGKCRFRVHQKSVVKMRNKIRELTDRNKGISNAERERKYQEYVRGWVEYFRLADMKGLLKTMDEWARRRIRAVYWKQWKKIKTKYRMLKALGMEHWKAKELACSRKGYWRMAQVLNSVITNKIVARLGYTSMLDYYLTVCEN
;
A
#
# COMPACT_ATOMS: atom_id res chain seq x y z
N TYR A 1 -3.47 -29.19 -6.79
CA TYR A 1 -3.21 -27.95 -7.55
C TYR A 1 -4.22 -26.91 -7.10
N VAL A 2 -4.03 -25.64 -7.45
CA VAL A 2 -4.99 -24.55 -7.21
C VAL A 2 -5.16 -23.80 -8.51
N ARG A 3 -6.40 -23.49 -8.89
CA ARG A 3 -6.72 -22.78 -10.13
C ARG A 3 -7.71 -21.66 -9.84
N TYR A 4 -7.47 -20.51 -10.45
CA TYR A 4 -8.38 -19.37 -10.45
C TYR A 4 -8.40 -18.79 -11.87
N ALA A 5 -9.53 -18.89 -12.56
CA ALA A 5 -9.65 -18.57 -13.99
C ALA A 5 -8.55 -19.28 -14.85
N ASP A 6 -7.67 -18.50 -15.47
CA ASP A 6 -6.51 -18.94 -16.26
C ASP A 6 -5.24 -19.16 -15.43
N ASP A 7 -5.15 -18.56 -14.24
CA ASP A 7 -4.00 -18.69 -13.33
C ASP A 7 -4.07 -20.03 -12.56
N CYS A 8 -3.18 -20.97 -12.91
CA CYS A 8 -3.05 -22.28 -12.26
C CYS A 8 -1.69 -22.45 -11.58
N MET A 9 -1.70 -23.01 -10.36
CA MET A 9 -0.51 -23.42 -9.62
C MET A 9 -0.55 -24.91 -9.29
N ILE A 10 0.52 -25.61 -9.66
CA ILE A 10 0.69 -27.04 -9.38
C ILE A 10 1.83 -27.19 -8.39
N PHE A 11 1.52 -27.75 -7.21
CA PHE A 11 2.49 -27.99 -6.16
C PHE A 11 3.08 -29.40 -6.30
N CYS A 12 4.40 -29.48 -6.30
CA CYS A 12 5.13 -30.75 -6.35
C CYS A 12 6.16 -30.82 -5.22
N LYS A 13 6.51 -32.05 -4.79
CA LYS A 13 7.48 -32.30 -3.72
C LYS A 13 8.92 -31.93 -4.12
N SER A 14 9.27 -32.06 -5.40
CA SER A 14 10.62 -31.80 -5.92
C SER A 14 10.57 -31.01 -7.23
N ARG A 15 11.66 -30.30 -7.52
CA ARG A 15 11.82 -29.55 -8.78
C ARG A 15 11.74 -30.46 -10.01
N LYS A 16 12.40 -31.62 -9.95
CA LYS A 16 12.36 -32.63 -11.03
C LYS A 16 10.94 -33.11 -11.32
N SER A 17 10.13 -33.32 -10.27
CA SER A 17 8.72 -33.67 -10.42
C SER A 17 7.91 -32.54 -11.06
N ALA A 18 8.17 -31.29 -10.68
CA ALA A 18 7.50 -30.12 -11.24
C ALA A 18 7.82 -29.94 -12.74
N GLU A 19 9.09 -30.07 -13.12
CA GLU A 19 9.52 -29.99 -14.53
C GLU A 19 8.90 -31.11 -15.38
N ARG A 20 8.86 -32.34 -14.87
CA ARG A 20 8.17 -33.46 -15.53
C ARG A 20 6.67 -33.18 -15.70
N THR A 21 6.03 -32.68 -14.65
CA THR A 21 4.60 -32.36 -14.68
C THR A 21 4.30 -31.25 -15.69
N LEU A 22 5.14 -30.22 -15.75
CA LEU A 22 5.02 -29.14 -16.73
C LEU A 22 5.14 -29.67 -18.17
N LYS A 23 6.14 -30.53 -18.43
CA LYS A 23 6.33 -31.15 -19.75
C LYS A 23 5.14 -32.00 -20.20
N ASN A 24 4.43 -32.64 -19.28
CA ASN A 24 3.27 -33.48 -19.59
C ASN A 24 1.98 -32.67 -19.76
N ILE A 25 1.83 -31.56 -19.03
CA ILE A 25 0.59 -30.76 -19.05
C ILE A 25 0.53 -29.83 -20.26
N ILE A 26 1.67 -29.26 -20.69
CA ILE A 26 1.67 -28.35 -21.86
C ILE A 26 1.07 -29.01 -23.11
N PRO A 27 1.51 -30.23 -23.53
CA PRO A 27 0.92 -30.91 -24.69
C PRO A 27 -0.56 -31.22 -24.52
N PHE A 28 -1.03 -31.51 -23.31
CA PHE A 28 -2.45 -31.74 -23.07
C PHE A 28 -3.28 -30.46 -23.29
N ILE A 29 -2.80 -29.32 -22.79
CA ILE A 29 -3.50 -28.03 -22.95
C ILE A 29 -3.47 -27.57 -24.41
N GLU A 30 -2.30 -27.64 -25.05
CA GLU A 30 -2.14 -27.18 -26.44
C GLU A 30 -2.79 -28.14 -27.45
N GLY A 31 -2.74 -29.46 -27.20
CA GLY A 31 -3.19 -30.48 -28.15
C GLY A 31 -4.64 -30.96 -27.98
N LYS A 32 -5.17 -31.04 -26.74
CA LYS A 32 -6.56 -31.49 -26.50
C LYS A 32 -7.51 -30.33 -26.24
N LEU A 33 -7.07 -29.33 -25.47
CA LEU A 33 -7.91 -28.16 -25.16
C LEU A 33 -7.75 -27.04 -26.19
N PHE A 34 -6.77 -27.15 -27.10
CA PHE A 34 -6.46 -26.16 -28.13
C PHE A 34 -6.23 -24.75 -27.58
N LEU A 35 -5.67 -24.65 -26.37
CA LEU A 35 -5.36 -23.38 -25.71
C LEU A 35 -3.87 -23.07 -25.78
N LYS A 36 -3.51 -21.83 -26.07
CA LYS A 36 -2.11 -21.38 -26.14
C LYS A 36 -1.58 -21.02 -24.75
N VAL A 37 -0.52 -21.70 -24.30
CA VAL A 37 0.11 -21.42 -23.01
C VAL A 37 1.09 -20.25 -23.11
N ASN A 38 1.01 -19.31 -22.16
CA ASN A 38 1.98 -18.21 -22.08
C ASN A 38 3.30 -18.69 -21.44
N ARG A 39 4.25 -19.10 -22.29
CA ARG A 39 5.57 -19.62 -21.87
C ARG A 39 6.43 -18.60 -21.11
N LYS A 40 6.22 -17.29 -21.29
CA LYS A 40 6.93 -16.25 -20.53
C LYS A 40 6.45 -16.14 -19.08
N LYS A 41 5.18 -16.48 -18.83
CA LYS A 41 4.58 -16.48 -17.47
C LYS A 41 4.71 -17.83 -16.78
N THR A 42 4.88 -18.90 -17.55
CA THR A 42 4.90 -20.27 -17.02
C THR A 42 6.32 -20.65 -16.64
N GLU A 43 6.58 -20.78 -15.34
CA GLU A 43 7.90 -21.16 -14.83
C GLU A 43 7.79 -22.19 -13.70
N VAL A 44 8.83 -23.03 -13.58
CA VAL A 44 9.03 -23.85 -12.38
C VAL A 44 9.88 -23.04 -11.41
N ALA A 45 9.25 -22.55 -10.35
CA ALA A 45 9.92 -21.76 -9.33
C ALA A 45 9.54 -22.22 -7.92
N HIS A 46 10.40 -21.89 -6.96
CA HIS A 46 10.10 -22.11 -5.56
C HIS A 46 8.91 -21.23 -5.13
N ILE A 47 8.03 -21.76 -4.28
CA ILE A 47 6.77 -21.10 -3.89
C ILE A 47 6.96 -19.67 -3.35
N SER A 48 8.12 -19.38 -2.75
CA SER A 48 8.42 -18.06 -2.19
C SER A 48 8.80 -16.97 -3.21
N LYS A 49 9.08 -17.37 -4.45
CA LYS A 49 9.40 -16.46 -5.56
C LYS A 49 8.19 -16.21 -6.46
N VAL A 50 7.18 -17.08 -6.39
CA VAL A 50 5.98 -16.99 -7.23
C VAL A 50 4.99 -15.98 -6.65
N LYS A 51 4.31 -15.27 -7.55
CA LYS A 51 3.17 -14.41 -7.25
C LYS A 51 1.89 -15.14 -7.65
N TYR A 52 0.92 -15.24 -6.74
CA TYR A 52 -0.41 -15.77 -7.03
C TYR A 52 -1.49 -14.87 -6.46
N LEU A 53 -2.43 -14.40 -7.28
CA LEU A 53 -3.51 -13.47 -6.87
C LEU A 53 -3.02 -12.26 -6.04
N GLY A 54 -1.81 -11.77 -6.30
CA GLY A 54 -1.22 -10.64 -5.56
C GLY A 54 -0.51 -11.01 -4.25
N TYR A 55 -0.60 -12.26 -3.82
CA TYR A 55 0.13 -12.83 -2.70
C TYR A 55 1.44 -13.46 -3.14
N THR A 56 2.32 -13.65 -2.18
CA THR A 56 3.48 -14.53 -2.27
C THR A 56 3.63 -15.27 -0.95
N PHE A 57 4.30 -16.41 -0.99
CA PHE A 57 4.35 -17.33 0.13
C PHE A 57 5.72 -17.28 0.79
N TYR A 58 5.79 -17.63 2.06
CA TYR A 58 7.06 -17.87 2.71
C TYR A 58 6.89 -18.94 3.78
N ARG A 59 7.99 -19.61 4.12
CA ARG A 59 7.98 -20.64 5.15
C ARG A 59 8.64 -20.08 6.39
N TYR A 60 7.94 -20.17 7.52
CA TYR A 60 8.41 -19.71 8.81
C TYR A 60 8.12 -20.75 9.87
N LYS A 61 9.17 -21.23 10.56
CA LYS A 61 9.09 -22.30 11.57
C LYS A 61 8.26 -23.51 11.09
N GLY A 62 8.56 -23.99 9.89
CA GLY A 62 7.86 -25.12 9.27
C GLY A 62 6.49 -24.82 8.68
N LYS A 63 5.82 -23.73 9.09
CA LYS A 63 4.49 -23.31 8.61
C LYS A 63 4.57 -22.43 7.36
N CYS A 64 3.65 -22.63 6.42
CA CYS A 64 3.50 -21.75 5.26
C CYS A 64 2.67 -20.52 5.67
N ARG A 65 3.15 -19.33 5.33
CA ARG A 65 2.49 -18.06 5.61
C ARG A 65 2.40 -17.22 4.34
N PHE A 66 1.45 -16.30 4.31
CA PHE A 66 1.21 -15.42 3.18
C PHE A 66 1.79 -14.03 3.45
N ARG A 67 2.36 -13.40 2.43
CA ARG A 67 2.73 -11.99 2.45
C ARG A 67 2.27 -11.33 1.16
N VAL A 68 2.12 -10.01 1.18
CA VAL A 68 1.77 -9.26 -0.02
C VAL A 68 2.96 -9.26 -0.98
N HIS A 69 2.72 -9.57 -2.25
CA HIS A 69 3.79 -9.56 -3.25
C HIS A 69 4.26 -8.12 -3.54
N GLN A 70 5.57 -7.93 -3.76
CA GLN A 70 6.18 -6.60 -3.97
C GLN A 70 5.50 -5.78 -5.07
N LYS A 71 5.11 -6.40 -6.18
CA LYS A 71 4.35 -5.72 -7.25
C LYS A 71 3.01 -5.14 -6.75
N SER A 72 2.31 -5.82 -5.85
CA SER A 72 1.06 -5.35 -5.25
C SER A 72 1.31 -4.20 -4.28
N VAL A 73 2.41 -4.26 -3.50
CA VAL A 73 2.86 -3.16 -2.64
C VAL A 73 3.18 -1.90 -3.45
N VAL A 74 3.89 -2.05 -4.58
CA VAL A 74 4.20 -0.92 -5.47
C VAL A 74 2.92 -0.31 -6.05
N LYS A 75 1.95 -1.14 -6.47
CA LYS A 75 0.63 -0.67 -6.92
C LYS A 75 -0.08 0.12 -5.83
N MET A 76 -0.09 -0.38 -4.60
CA MET A 76 -0.66 0.31 -3.44
C MET A 76 -0.02 1.68 -3.20
N ARG A 77 1.32 1.71 -3.17
CA ARG A 77 2.08 2.94 -2.99
C ARG A 77 1.81 3.96 -4.10
N ASN A 78 1.69 3.51 -5.35
CA ASN A 78 1.36 4.39 -6.48
C ASN A 78 -0.06 4.94 -6.35
N LYS A 79 -1.04 4.09 -5.99
CA LYS A 79 -2.42 4.55 -5.83
C LYS A 79 -2.57 5.57 -4.71
N ILE A 80 -1.95 5.32 -3.55
CA ILE A 80 -1.92 6.30 -2.46
C ILE A 80 -1.25 7.59 -2.91
N ARG A 81 -0.18 7.52 -3.73
CA ARG A 81 0.50 8.69 -4.28
C ARG A 81 -0.43 9.58 -5.10
N GLU A 82 -1.22 8.97 -5.98
CA GLU A 82 -2.20 9.63 -6.85
C GLU A 82 -3.35 10.25 -6.05
N LEU A 83 -3.84 9.53 -5.04
CA LEU A 83 -4.92 10.01 -4.16
C LEU A 83 -4.46 11.20 -3.32
N THR A 84 -3.24 11.12 -2.79
CA THR A 84 -2.61 12.17 -1.97
C THR A 84 -1.72 13.10 -2.79
N ASP A 85 -2.00 13.27 -4.08
CA ASP A 85 -1.29 14.24 -4.89
C ASP A 85 -1.70 15.67 -4.49
N ARG A 86 -0.69 16.47 -4.17
CA ARG A 86 -0.80 17.89 -3.78
C ARG A 86 -1.13 18.80 -4.97
N ASN A 87 -0.92 18.34 -6.20
CA ASN A 87 -1.27 19.08 -7.41
C ASN A 87 -2.72 18.84 -7.85
N LYS A 88 -3.39 17.86 -7.25
CA LYS A 88 -4.74 17.47 -7.62
C LYS A 88 -5.78 18.43 -7.05
N GLY A 89 -6.57 19.05 -7.93
CA GLY A 89 -7.64 20.01 -7.59
C GLY A 89 -8.90 19.36 -7.04
N ILE A 90 -8.78 18.48 -6.05
CA ILE A 90 -9.91 17.85 -5.35
C ILE A 90 -10.05 18.44 -3.94
N SER A 91 -11.28 18.47 -3.43
CA SER A 91 -11.58 18.89 -2.06
C SER A 91 -10.94 17.93 -1.04
N ASN A 92 -10.78 18.41 0.20
CA ASN A 92 -10.21 17.56 1.27
C ASN A 92 -11.14 16.41 1.65
N ALA A 93 -12.45 16.65 1.73
CA ALA A 93 -13.45 15.61 1.97
C ALA A 93 -13.45 14.54 0.87
N GLU A 94 -13.34 14.94 -0.40
CA GLU A 94 -13.28 13.99 -1.50
C GLU A 94 -11.99 13.16 -1.47
N ARG A 95 -10.87 13.80 -1.12
CA ARG A 95 -9.58 13.11 -0.98
C ARG A 95 -9.62 12.09 0.15
N GLU A 96 -10.17 12.48 1.29
CA GLU A 96 -10.38 11.61 2.45
C GLU A 96 -11.24 10.40 2.08
N ARG A 97 -12.44 10.63 1.52
CA ARG A 97 -13.35 9.56 1.11
C ARG A 97 -12.66 8.53 0.20
N LYS A 98 -12.05 9.00 -0.89
CA LYS A 98 -11.34 8.11 -1.85
C LYS A 98 -10.17 7.38 -1.22
N TYR A 99 -9.47 8.00 -0.28
CA TYR A 99 -8.38 7.37 0.45
C TYR A 99 -8.91 6.24 1.35
N GLN A 100 -9.98 6.51 2.11
CA GLN A 100 -10.61 5.53 2.99
C GLN A 100 -11.17 4.33 2.23
N GLU A 101 -11.94 4.57 1.17
CA GLU A 101 -12.49 3.50 0.31
C GLU A 101 -11.37 2.59 -0.22
N TYR A 102 -10.28 3.20 -0.71
CA TYR A 102 -9.14 2.45 -1.20
C TYR A 102 -8.46 1.62 -0.11
N VAL A 103 -8.19 2.23 1.05
CA VAL A 103 -7.52 1.56 2.18
C VAL A 103 -8.35 0.39 2.67
N ARG A 104 -9.66 0.58 2.88
CA ARG A 104 -10.56 -0.48 3.36
C ARG A 104 -10.58 -1.66 2.41
N GLY A 105 -10.82 -1.40 1.12
CA GLY A 105 -10.86 -2.46 0.11
C GLY A 105 -9.53 -3.19 -0.03
N TRP A 106 -8.40 -2.48 0.09
CA TRP A 106 -7.08 -3.09 0.00
C TRP A 106 -6.75 -3.96 1.21
N VAL A 107 -7.04 -3.48 2.43
CA VAL A 107 -6.82 -4.24 3.66
C VAL A 107 -7.71 -5.49 3.68
N GLU A 108 -8.98 -5.37 3.30
CA GLU A 108 -9.90 -6.51 3.25
C GLU A 108 -9.41 -7.58 2.27
N TYR A 109 -9.00 -7.15 1.06
CA TYR A 109 -8.48 -8.07 0.06
C TYR A 109 -7.22 -8.81 0.52
N PHE A 110 -6.33 -8.14 1.27
CA PHE A 110 -5.07 -8.68 1.77
C PHE A 110 -5.11 -9.14 3.24
N ARG A 111 -6.29 -9.29 3.84
CA ARG A 111 -6.44 -9.61 5.28
C ARG A 111 -5.69 -10.86 5.73
N LEU A 112 -5.53 -11.83 4.84
CA LEU A 112 -4.82 -13.09 5.11
C LEU A 112 -3.28 -12.96 5.09
N ALA A 113 -2.73 -11.84 4.61
CA ALA A 113 -1.30 -11.63 4.54
C ALA A 113 -0.72 -11.08 5.85
N ASP A 114 0.48 -11.52 6.19
CA ASP A 114 1.30 -10.89 7.22
C ASP A 114 1.81 -9.54 6.72
N MET A 115 1.13 -8.45 7.11
CA MET A 115 1.44 -7.11 6.60
C MET A 115 1.58 -6.01 7.66
N LYS A 116 1.63 -6.35 8.97
CA LYS A 116 1.78 -5.37 10.06
C LYS A 116 2.92 -4.36 9.82
N GLY A 117 4.14 -4.86 9.56
CA GLY A 117 5.31 -4.00 9.33
C GLY A 117 5.22 -3.18 8.03
N LEU A 118 4.61 -3.75 7.00
CA LEU A 118 4.38 -3.05 5.73
C LEU A 118 3.40 -1.89 5.92
N LEU A 119 2.27 -2.15 6.57
CA LEU A 119 1.22 -1.14 6.81
C LEU A 119 1.74 -0.01 7.69
N LYS A 120 2.49 -0.31 8.76
CA LYS A 120 3.13 0.72 9.60
C LYS A 120 3.97 1.71 8.79
N THR A 121 4.84 1.17 7.93
CA THR A 121 5.72 1.99 7.07
C THR A 121 4.92 2.80 6.05
N MET A 122 3.88 2.19 5.47
CA MET A 122 3.00 2.84 4.51
C MET A 122 2.17 3.95 5.14
N ASP A 123 1.69 3.75 6.35
CA ASP A 123 0.95 4.73 7.14
C ASP A 123 1.79 5.97 7.47
N GLU A 124 3.03 5.78 7.92
CA GLU A 124 3.97 6.88 8.16
C GLU A 124 4.21 7.70 6.90
N TRP A 125 4.42 7.01 5.77
CA TRP A 125 4.59 7.66 4.48
C TRP A 125 3.33 8.39 4.01
N ALA A 126 2.16 7.79 4.15
CA ALA A 126 0.87 8.38 3.77
C ALA A 126 0.53 9.62 4.60
N ARG A 127 0.71 9.56 5.93
CA ARG A 127 0.52 10.73 6.82
C ARG A 127 1.43 11.89 6.44
N ARG A 128 2.70 11.62 6.11
CA ARG A 128 3.61 12.67 5.61
C ARG A 128 3.11 13.28 4.30
N ARG A 129 2.55 12.50 3.38
CA ARG A 129 1.97 13.03 2.14
C ARG A 129 0.77 13.92 2.43
N ILE A 130 -0.14 13.49 3.29
CA ILE A 130 -1.30 14.27 3.70
C ILE A 130 -0.85 15.63 4.27
N ARG A 131 0.13 15.66 5.17
CA ARG A 131 0.71 16.92 5.68
C ARG A 131 1.26 17.82 4.57
N ALA A 132 1.93 17.24 3.57
CA ALA A 132 2.45 18.00 2.44
C ALA A 132 1.32 18.64 1.61
N VAL A 133 0.17 17.97 1.50
CA VAL A 133 -1.01 18.49 0.81
C VAL A 133 -1.59 19.70 1.56
N TYR A 134 -1.87 19.56 2.86
CA TYR A 134 -2.38 20.68 3.67
C TYR A 134 -1.41 21.87 3.67
N TRP A 135 -0.10 21.62 3.81
CA TRP A 135 0.90 22.67 3.77
C TRP A 135 0.92 23.43 2.43
N LYS A 136 0.70 22.73 1.32
CA LYS A 136 0.61 23.36 0.00
C LYS A 136 -0.69 24.16 -0.16
N GLN A 137 -1.81 23.65 0.37
CA GLN A 137 -3.10 24.35 0.34
C GLN A 137 -3.06 25.68 1.10
N TRP A 138 -2.29 25.78 2.17
CA TRP A 138 -2.08 27.03 2.91
C TRP A 138 -1.16 28.02 2.15
N LYS A 139 -1.25 28.08 0.82
CA LYS A 139 -0.41 28.83 -0.14
C LYS A 139 0.28 30.10 0.41
N LYS A 140 -0.47 30.99 1.07
CA LYS A 140 0.02 32.29 1.59
C LYS A 140 0.61 32.15 2.99
N ILE A 141 1.69 32.89 3.29
CA ILE A 141 2.33 32.96 4.62
C ILE A 141 1.31 33.31 5.71
N LYS A 142 0.46 34.31 5.47
CA LYS A 142 -0.62 34.70 6.40
C LYS A 142 -1.54 33.50 6.75
N THR A 143 -1.89 32.68 5.75
CA THR A 143 -2.70 31.49 5.96
C THR A 143 -1.96 30.42 6.75
N LYS A 144 -0.69 30.14 6.42
CA LYS A 144 0.14 29.19 7.18
C LYS A 144 0.22 29.58 8.65
N TYR A 145 0.57 30.83 8.92
CA TYR A 145 0.66 31.36 10.28
C TYR A 145 -0.66 31.17 11.04
N ARG A 146 -1.79 31.59 10.44
CA ARG A 146 -3.12 31.44 11.05
C ARG A 146 -3.46 29.99 11.36
N MET A 147 -3.22 29.07 10.43
CA MET A 147 -3.49 27.64 10.64
C MET A 147 -2.58 27.04 11.71
N LEU A 148 -1.29 27.41 11.73
CA LEU A 148 -0.36 26.96 12.78
C LEU A 148 -0.78 27.47 14.16
N LYS A 149 -1.21 28.73 14.28
CA LYS A 149 -1.77 29.30 15.52
C LYS A 149 -3.04 28.58 15.95
N ALA A 150 -3.95 28.29 15.02
CA ALA A 150 -5.18 27.54 15.29
C ALA A 150 -4.92 26.11 15.76
N LEU A 151 -3.78 25.52 15.37
CA LEU A 151 -3.31 24.22 15.85
C LEU A 151 -2.55 24.31 17.19
N GLY A 152 -2.59 25.45 17.88
CA GLY A 152 -2.01 25.63 19.22
C GLY A 152 -0.52 25.97 19.24
N MET A 153 0.08 26.36 18.12
CA MET A 153 1.51 26.71 18.08
C MET A 153 1.79 28.08 18.72
N GLU A 154 2.93 28.19 19.41
CA GLU A 154 3.46 29.46 19.91
C GLU A 154 3.75 30.46 18.78
N HIS A 155 3.67 31.76 19.10
CA HIS A 155 3.76 32.83 18.11
C HIS A 155 5.07 32.80 17.31
N TRP A 156 6.21 32.75 17.99
CA TRP A 156 7.54 32.81 17.36
C TRP A 156 7.75 31.63 16.41
N LYS A 157 7.40 30.41 16.85
CA LYS A 157 7.56 29.18 16.06
C LYS A 157 6.60 29.12 14.88
N ALA A 158 5.37 29.62 15.05
CA ALA A 158 4.40 29.71 13.95
C ALA A 158 4.90 30.65 12.85
N LYS A 159 5.49 31.80 13.24
CA LYS A 159 6.07 32.77 12.29
C LYS A 159 7.28 32.18 11.56
N GLU A 160 8.18 31.52 12.28
CA GLU A 160 9.37 30.86 11.71
C GLU A 160 8.97 29.82 10.65
N LEU A 161 8.06 28.90 10.99
CA LEU A 161 7.64 27.84 10.07
C LEU A 161 6.84 28.38 8.89
N ALA A 162 5.99 29.39 9.09
CA ALA A 162 5.19 30.00 8.03
C ALA A 162 6.08 30.65 6.94
N CYS A 163 7.19 31.27 7.36
CA CYS A 163 8.16 31.94 6.48
C CYS A 163 9.27 31.01 5.94
N SER A 164 9.25 29.71 6.30
CA SER A 164 10.31 28.79 5.90
C SER A 164 10.41 28.62 4.38
N ARG A 165 11.63 28.64 3.86
CA ARG A 165 11.96 28.37 2.44
C ARG A 165 12.13 26.88 2.12
N LYS A 166 11.96 26.00 3.12
CA LYS A 166 12.09 24.54 2.93
C LYS A 166 11.00 24.01 1.98
N GLY A 167 11.37 23.08 1.11
CA GLY A 167 10.42 22.45 0.18
C GLY A 167 9.30 21.67 0.88
N TYR A 168 8.17 21.46 0.18
CA TYR A 168 6.95 20.85 0.75
C TYR A 168 7.19 19.51 1.45
N TRP A 169 8.04 18.65 0.88
CA TRP A 169 8.32 17.32 1.47
C TRP A 169 9.15 17.41 2.75
N ARG A 170 10.07 18.37 2.84
CA ARG A 170 10.84 18.66 4.06
C ARG A 170 9.94 19.28 5.12
N MET A 171 9.08 20.22 4.75
CA MET A 171 8.12 20.82 5.67
C MET A 171 7.12 19.81 6.22
N ALA A 172 6.66 18.85 5.42
CA ALA A 172 5.77 17.78 5.90
C ALA A 172 6.38 16.92 7.02
N GLN A 173 7.71 16.80 7.07
CA GLN A 173 8.41 16.13 8.17
C GLN A 173 8.47 17.01 9.42
N VAL A 174 8.76 18.30 9.25
CA VAL A 174 8.79 19.28 10.35
C VAL A 174 7.39 19.42 10.99
N LEU A 175 6.34 19.39 10.17
CA LEU A 175 4.95 19.46 10.61
C LEU A 175 4.46 18.20 11.35
N ASN A 176 5.30 17.17 11.55
CA ASN A 176 4.92 15.99 12.32
C ASN A 176 4.56 16.32 13.77
N SER A 177 5.25 17.28 14.37
CA SER A 177 4.97 17.77 15.72
C SER A 177 3.71 18.62 15.82
N VAL A 178 3.22 19.14 14.69
CA VAL A 178 2.11 20.10 14.63
C VAL A 178 0.83 19.42 14.18
N ILE A 179 0.88 18.84 12.97
CA ILE A 179 -0.19 18.03 12.41
C ILE A 179 0.08 16.59 12.87
N THR A 180 -0.15 16.36 14.17
CA THR A 180 0.09 15.08 14.83
C THR A 180 -0.74 13.96 14.21
N ASN A 181 -0.37 12.70 14.48
CA ASN A 181 -1.12 11.55 13.97
C ASN A 181 -2.59 11.59 14.41
N LYS A 182 -2.87 12.09 15.64
CA LYS A 182 -4.23 12.29 16.15
C LYS A 182 -5.03 13.28 15.31
N ILE A 183 -4.40 14.37 14.87
CA ILE A 183 -5.06 15.36 14.01
C ILE A 183 -5.32 14.76 12.63
N VAL A 184 -4.35 14.02 12.06
CA VAL A 184 -4.55 13.34 10.77
C VAL A 184 -5.71 12.34 10.84
N ALA A 185 -5.82 11.59 11.94
CA ALA A 185 -6.96 10.69 12.18
C ALA A 185 -8.30 11.46 12.30
N ARG A 186 -8.31 12.60 13.01
CA ARG A 186 -9.50 13.46 13.12
C ARG A 186 -9.93 14.07 11.77
N LEU A 187 -9.00 14.24 10.85
CA LEU A 187 -9.27 14.65 9.46
C LEU A 187 -9.81 13.48 8.60
N GLY A 188 -10.12 12.33 9.21
CA GLY A 188 -10.71 11.17 8.54
C GLY A 188 -9.71 10.24 7.86
N TYR A 189 -8.41 10.45 8.03
CA TYR A 189 -7.37 9.55 7.54
C TYR A 189 -7.02 8.50 8.60
N THR A 190 -7.87 7.49 8.73
CA THR A 190 -7.66 6.28 9.54
C THR A 190 -6.38 5.55 9.18
N SER A 191 -5.68 5.06 10.20
CA SER A 191 -4.49 4.21 10.09
C SER A 191 -4.85 2.87 9.44
N MET A 192 -4.13 2.50 8.38
CA MET A 192 -4.32 1.21 7.71
C MET A 192 -3.98 0.05 8.65
N LEU A 193 -2.96 0.23 9.48
CA LEU A 193 -2.56 -0.76 10.48
C LEU A 193 -3.66 -0.97 11.52
N ASP A 194 -4.26 0.10 12.04
CA ASP A 194 -5.28 -0.01 13.08
C ASP A 194 -6.51 -0.75 12.51
N TYR A 195 -6.93 -0.40 11.30
CA TYR A 195 -8.01 -1.10 10.60
C TYR A 195 -7.68 -2.57 10.33
N TYR A 196 -6.44 -2.87 9.91
CA TYR A 196 -5.99 -4.25 9.73
C TYR A 196 -6.01 -5.06 11.01
N LEU A 197 -5.60 -4.49 12.14
CA LEU A 197 -5.66 -5.17 13.44
C LEU A 197 -7.12 -5.48 13.81
N THR A 198 -8.04 -4.54 13.60
CA THR A 198 -9.47 -4.77 13.84
C THR A 198 -10.05 -5.87 12.95
N VAL A 199 -9.64 -5.95 11.68
CA VAL A 199 -10.13 -6.97 10.74
C VAL A 199 -9.49 -8.35 10.96
N CYS A 200 -8.29 -8.42 11.53
CA CYS A 200 -7.58 -9.69 11.76
C CYS A 200 -7.78 -10.26 13.17
N GLU A 201 -8.19 -9.45 14.14
CA GLU A 201 -8.48 -9.89 15.52
C GLU A 201 -9.95 -10.28 15.71
N ASN A 202 -10.83 -9.92 14.76
CA ASN A 202 -12.21 -10.43 14.64
C ASN A 202 -12.27 -11.56 13.60
#